data_AF-A0A949UGX2-F1
#
_entry.id   AF-A0A949UGX2-F1
#
_cell.length_a   1.000
_cell.length_b   1.000
_cell.length_c   1.000
_cell.angle_alpha   90.00
_cell.angle_beta   90.00
_cell.angle_gamma   90.00
#
_symmetry.space_group_name_H-M   'P 1'
#
loop_
_entity.id
_entity.type
_entity.pdbx_description
1 polymer ?
#
loop_
_entity_poly.entity_id
_entity_poly.type
_entity_poly.pdbx_seq_one_letter_code
_entity_poly.pdbx_strand_id
1 'polypeptide(L)'
;MFVSSIKRQSVAIKLLSLSIFISPSVLSANELSPARSIEVAVVSGEQLPALIGKELKDYSVMVVEDGELSPIPYQFDERNEGGFLYASGGSLAITGTEDVLDEEDELAFMLKDAGTMKASAEQLAAVPGIMINEVEVELGDHSRYAYIVEGNDSRSEKRYTHFDKETGLIKTSAYSLQVDPDNLLQWGDFMYEGFTANKSILDTMKLRVNAKLGFIKATVHNKFIPSDIVAVKNGPVRTIIEMDASIGILGVNVIQAGASVLITENSTQFPVFVTIPKAASVLSYLDIEVSLDMDNMKNARYRTELGPKEPVLQGGGGADPKDLKVDLEHNWLSLSSNDNWDIIAFFNRNKDITLTLEAL
;
A
#
# COMPACT_ATOMS: atom_id res chain seq x y z
N MET A 1 64.72 11.19 40.28
CA MET A 1 64.88 10.18 41.34
C MET A 1 63.95 9.01 40.99
N PHE A 2 64.54 7.86 40.64
CA PHE A 2 64.02 6.48 40.52
C PHE A 2 62.71 6.13 39.78
N VAL A 3 62.91 5.59 38.57
CA VAL A 3 62.47 4.28 38.00
C VAL A 3 61.62 3.36 38.91
N SER A 4 60.50 2.81 38.40
CA SER A 4 60.35 1.35 38.21
C SER A 4 59.16 0.98 37.29
N SER A 5 59.41 -0.01 36.43
CA SER A 5 58.46 -0.64 35.51
C SER A 5 57.95 -1.94 36.14
N ILE A 6 56.69 -2.31 35.91
CA ILE A 6 56.26 -3.71 35.94
C ILE A 6 55.37 -3.98 34.71
N LYS A 7 55.91 -4.78 33.78
CA LYS A 7 55.21 -5.37 32.64
C LYS A 7 54.29 -6.49 33.14
N ARG A 8 53.05 -6.55 32.67
CA ARG A 8 52.25 -7.78 32.62
C ARG A 8 52.08 -8.20 31.17
N GLN A 9 52.69 -9.34 30.82
CA GLN A 9 52.43 -10.06 29.58
C GLN A 9 51.13 -10.85 29.74
N SER A 10 50.24 -10.77 28.76
CA SER A 10 49.07 -11.64 28.64
C SER A 10 49.18 -12.40 27.32
N VAL A 11 49.17 -13.71 27.42
CA VAL A 11 49.25 -14.68 26.32
C VAL A 11 47.89 -14.77 25.65
N ALA A 12 47.81 -14.44 24.35
CA ALA A 12 46.59 -14.62 23.56
C ALA A 12 46.63 -15.98 22.84
N ILE A 13 45.74 -16.88 23.26
CA ILE A 13 45.44 -18.14 22.57
C ILE A 13 44.53 -17.80 21.38
N LYS A 14 45.04 -17.94 20.15
CA LYS A 14 44.21 -17.85 18.94
C LYS A 14 43.50 -19.18 18.71
N LEU A 15 42.22 -19.26 19.06
CA LEU A 15 41.33 -20.28 18.51
C LEU A 15 40.99 -19.91 17.06
N LEU A 16 41.24 -20.84 16.15
CA LEU A 16 40.91 -20.76 14.74
C LEU A 16 39.42 -21.12 14.58
N SER A 17 38.54 -20.12 14.44
CA SER A 17 37.14 -20.31 14.05
C SER A 17 37.03 -20.42 12.54
N LEU A 18 36.90 -21.66 12.04
CA LEU A 18 36.59 -21.92 10.64
C LEU A 18 35.12 -21.56 10.40
N SER A 19 34.87 -20.34 9.92
CA SER A 19 33.54 -19.90 9.49
C SER A 19 33.36 -20.35 8.05
N ILE A 20 32.56 -21.39 7.84
CA ILE A 20 32.06 -21.73 6.50
C ILE A 20 31.01 -20.67 6.17
N PHE A 21 31.43 -19.62 5.46
CA PHE A 21 30.48 -18.76 4.76
C PHE A 21 29.94 -19.59 3.60
N ILE A 22 28.69 -20.05 3.73
CA ILE A 22 27.89 -20.33 2.55
C ILE A 22 27.70 -18.95 1.92
N SER A 23 28.52 -18.64 0.91
CA SER A 23 28.25 -17.49 0.05
C SER A 23 26.81 -17.64 -0.41
N PRO A 24 25.92 -16.67 -0.15
CA PRO A 24 24.68 -16.64 -0.89
C PRO A 24 25.09 -16.71 -2.35
N SER A 25 24.55 -17.70 -3.06
CA SER A 25 24.65 -17.79 -4.49
C SER A 25 24.48 -16.38 -5.05
N VAL A 26 25.37 -15.99 -5.95
CA VAL A 26 25.25 -14.76 -6.73
C VAL A 26 23.87 -14.83 -7.39
N LEU A 27 22.84 -14.31 -6.71
CA LEU A 27 21.67 -13.79 -7.38
C LEU A 27 22.26 -12.86 -8.42
N SER A 28 21.93 -13.10 -9.68
CA SER A 28 22.24 -12.16 -10.75
C SER A 28 21.97 -10.77 -10.20
N ALA A 29 22.93 -9.84 -10.28
CA ALA A 29 22.81 -8.48 -9.76
C ALA A 29 21.66 -7.67 -10.43
N ASN A 30 20.81 -8.36 -11.16
CA ASN A 30 19.71 -7.87 -11.96
C ASN A 30 18.39 -8.59 -11.65
N GLU A 31 18.30 -9.43 -10.60
CA GLU A 31 17.02 -10.03 -10.17
C GLU A 31 16.44 -9.25 -8.99
N LEU A 32 15.17 -8.84 -9.12
CA LEU A 32 14.45 -8.19 -8.03
C LEU A 32 14.21 -9.20 -6.90
N SER A 33 14.31 -8.73 -5.65
CA SER A 33 13.79 -9.53 -4.54
C SER A 33 12.28 -9.72 -4.68
N PRO A 34 11.68 -10.78 -4.09
CA PRO A 34 10.23 -10.98 -4.12
C PRO A 34 9.43 -9.78 -3.58
N ALA A 35 9.99 -9.02 -2.64
CA ALA A 35 9.35 -7.81 -2.13
C ALA A 35 9.41 -6.63 -3.12
N ARG A 36 10.51 -6.51 -3.88
CA ARG A 36 10.65 -5.48 -4.92
C ARG A 36 9.88 -5.81 -6.19
N SER A 37 9.65 -7.08 -6.50
CA SER A 37 8.92 -7.47 -7.72
C SER A 37 7.43 -7.08 -7.70
N ILE A 38 6.86 -6.91 -6.51
CA ILE A 38 5.46 -6.49 -6.31
C ILE A 38 5.31 -4.97 -6.09
N GLU A 39 6.41 -4.23 -6.17
CA GLU A 39 6.42 -2.77 -5.99
C GLU A 39 5.85 -2.08 -7.23
N VAL A 40 5.07 -1.02 -7.00
CA VAL A 40 4.64 -0.10 -8.05
C VAL A 40 5.69 1.00 -8.13
N ALA A 41 6.34 1.12 -9.29
CA ALA A 41 7.16 2.28 -9.60
C ALA A 41 6.23 3.45 -9.92
N VAL A 42 6.50 4.60 -9.28
CA VAL A 42 5.72 5.82 -9.40
C VAL A 42 6.66 6.94 -9.86
N VAL A 43 6.29 7.61 -10.95
CA VAL A 43 6.99 8.79 -11.47
C VAL A 43 6.01 9.96 -11.37
N SER A 44 6.36 11.03 -10.65
CA SER A 44 5.47 12.19 -10.54
C SER A 44 5.40 12.97 -11.85
N GLY A 45 4.30 13.67 -12.07
CA GLY A 45 4.12 14.56 -13.22
C GLY A 45 5.20 15.64 -13.29
N GLU A 46 5.63 16.17 -12.14
CA GLU A 46 6.78 17.09 -12.03
C GLU A 46 8.07 16.51 -12.67
N GLN A 47 8.29 15.20 -12.59
CA GLN A 47 9.43 14.52 -13.22
C GLN A 47 9.24 14.26 -14.72
N LEU A 48 8.07 14.61 -15.27
CA LEU A 48 7.66 14.42 -16.66
C LEU A 48 7.29 15.76 -17.34
N PRO A 49 8.16 16.79 -17.32
CA PRO A 49 7.80 18.13 -17.77
C PRO A 49 7.38 18.21 -19.25
N ALA A 50 7.82 17.26 -20.09
CA ALA A 50 7.43 17.18 -21.50
C ALA A 50 5.97 16.74 -21.71
N LEU A 51 5.35 16.14 -20.70
CA LEU A 51 3.99 15.61 -20.73
C LEU A 51 2.97 16.53 -20.04
N ILE A 52 3.42 17.55 -19.30
CA ILE A 52 2.51 18.48 -18.61
C ILE A 52 1.58 19.18 -19.61
N GLY A 53 0.29 19.18 -19.31
CA GLY A 53 -0.77 19.74 -20.14
C GLY A 53 -1.13 18.88 -21.36
N LYS A 54 -0.71 17.61 -21.41
CA LYS A 54 -1.02 16.66 -22.49
C LYS A 54 -2.10 15.66 -22.08
N GLU A 55 -2.87 15.19 -23.05
CA GLU A 55 -3.92 14.19 -22.82
C GLU A 55 -3.31 12.80 -22.51
N LEU A 56 -3.79 12.14 -21.45
CA LEU A 56 -3.19 10.90 -20.91
C LEU A 56 -3.29 9.66 -21.84
N LYS A 57 -4.17 9.69 -22.83
CA LYS A 57 -4.52 8.53 -23.66
C LYS A 57 -3.54 8.23 -24.80
N ASP A 58 -2.73 9.22 -25.20
CA ASP A 58 -1.93 9.18 -26.43
C ASP A 58 -0.53 8.58 -26.25
N TYR A 59 -0.25 8.01 -25.07
CA TYR A 59 1.06 7.47 -24.71
C TYR A 59 1.05 5.95 -24.62
N SER A 60 2.22 5.33 -24.74
CA SER A 60 2.49 3.97 -24.30
C SER A 60 3.73 3.98 -23.42
N VAL A 61 3.85 2.99 -22.53
CA VAL A 61 5.08 2.73 -21.79
C VAL A 61 5.65 1.42 -22.28
N MET A 62 6.91 1.47 -22.71
CA MET A 62 7.57 0.36 -23.39
C MET A 62 8.89 0.01 -22.70
N VAL A 63 9.31 -1.24 -22.85
CA VAL A 63 10.58 -1.75 -22.31
C VAL A 63 11.29 -2.58 -23.37
N VAL A 64 12.61 -2.74 -23.22
CA VAL A 64 13.36 -3.67 -24.07
C VAL A 64 13.10 -5.09 -23.57
N GLU A 65 12.43 -5.89 -24.39
CA GLU A 65 12.17 -7.31 -24.18
C GLU A 65 12.53 -8.07 -25.45
N ASP A 66 13.32 -9.15 -25.33
CA ASP A 66 13.81 -9.94 -26.46
C ASP A 66 14.49 -9.14 -27.60
N GLY A 67 15.06 -7.97 -27.26
CA GLY A 67 15.74 -7.10 -28.22
C GLY A 67 14.83 -6.13 -28.97
N GLU A 68 13.55 -6.05 -28.64
CA GLU A 68 12.58 -5.13 -29.22
C GLU A 68 11.87 -4.31 -28.13
N LEU A 69 11.22 -3.20 -28.51
CA LEU A 69 10.41 -2.42 -27.57
C LEU A 69 9.00 -2.99 -27.52
N SER A 70 8.60 -3.46 -26.33
CA SER A 70 7.30 -4.07 -26.07
C SER A 70 6.52 -3.26 -25.03
N PRO A 71 5.18 -3.13 -25.17
CA PRO A 71 4.38 -2.36 -24.22
C PRO A 71 4.22 -3.11 -22.88
N ILE A 72 4.26 -2.38 -21.78
CA ILE A 72 3.99 -2.90 -20.43
C ILE A 72 2.68 -2.33 -19.87
N PRO A 73 2.09 -2.96 -18.83
CA PRO A 73 1.00 -2.36 -18.08
C PRO A 73 1.45 -1.05 -17.42
N TYR A 74 0.70 0.02 -17.67
CA TYR A 74 0.90 1.31 -17.03
C TYR A 74 -0.44 2.01 -16.85
N GLN A 75 -0.47 3.00 -15.99
CA GLN A 75 -1.58 3.94 -15.90
C GLN A 75 -1.09 5.30 -15.44
N PHE A 76 -1.73 6.34 -15.91
CA PHE A 76 -1.66 7.66 -15.29
C PHE A 76 -2.75 7.75 -14.23
N ASP A 77 -2.41 8.26 -13.05
CA ASP A 77 -3.34 8.49 -11.96
C ASP A 77 -3.30 9.94 -11.54
N GLU A 78 -4.47 10.56 -11.62
CA GLU A 78 -4.67 11.94 -11.24
C GLU A 78 -4.90 12.06 -9.74
N ARG A 79 -4.79 13.28 -9.21
CA ARG A 79 -5.07 13.56 -7.80
C ARG A 79 -6.31 14.42 -7.61
N ASN A 80 -6.96 14.25 -6.46
CA ASN A 80 -7.99 15.16 -5.98
C ASN A 80 -7.42 16.24 -5.05
N GLU A 81 -8.23 17.25 -4.71
CA GLU A 81 -7.83 18.35 -3.82
C GLU A 81 -7.41 17.89 -2.41
N GLY A 82 -7.81 16.68 -2.01
CA GLY A 82 -7.37 16.04 -0.77
C GLY A 82 -5.96 15.42 -0.84
N GLY A 83 -5.35 15.45 -2.02
CA GLY A 83 -4.06 14.81 -2.29
C GLY A 83 -4.14 13.29 -2.41
N PHE A 84 -5.33 12.71 -2.63
CA PHE A 84 -5.49 11.28 -2.89
C PHE A 84 -5.60 11.01 -4.39
N LEU A 85 -5.37 9.77 -4.82
CA LEU A 85 -5.62 9.39 -6.21
C LEU A 85 -7.10 9.49 -6.52
N TYR A 86 -7.41 9.98 -7.71
CA TYR A 86 -8.76 10.30 -8.14
C TYR A 86 -9.33 9.20 -9.04
N ALA A 87 -10.61 8.90 -8.84
CA ALA A 87 -11.45 8.20 -9.81
C ALA A 87 -12.60 9.12 -10.23
N SER A 88 -12.88 9.16 -11.54
CA SER A 88 -13.95 9.97 -12.11
C SER A 88 -15.29 9.75 -11.41
N GLY A 89 -15.88 10.84 -10.89
CA GLY A 89 -17.12 10.80 -10.09
C GLY A 89 -16.91 10.68 -8.57
N GLY A 90 -15.65 10.72 -8.10
CA GLY A 90 -15.33 10.80 -6.68
C GLY A 90 -15.89 12.06 -6.02
N SER A 91 -16.05 12.01 -4.69
CA SER A 91 -16.70 13.09 -3.94
C SER A 91 -15.83 14.32 -3.72
N LEU A 92 -14.51 14.16 -3.80
CA LEU A 92 -13.56 15.27 -3.81
C LEU A 92 -13.31 15.73 -5.25
N ALA A 93 -13.23 17.04 -5.44
CA ALA A 93 -12.89 17.61 -6.74
C ALA A 93 -11.48 17.17 -7.17
N ILE A 94 -11.33 16.90 -8.46
CA ILE A 94 -10.02 16.68 -9.09
C ILE A 94 -9.16 17.94 -8.96
N THR A 95 -7.86 17.76 -8.78
CA THR A 95 -6.87 18.83 -8.94
C THR A 95 -6.56 18.96 -10.42
N GLY A 96 -6.67 20.17 -10.98
CA GLY A 96 -6.32 20.41 -12.36
C GLY A 96 -7.40 19.97 -13.36
N THR A 97 -7.04 19.28 -14.45
CA THR A 97 -7.99 18.93 -15.54
C THR A 97 -8.04 17.44 -15.81
N GLU A 98 -9.26 16.87 -15.76
CA GLU A 98 -9.47 15.44 -16.03
C GLU A 98 -8.95 15.02 -17.41
N ASP A 99 -8.29 13.87 -17.45
CA ASP A 99 -7.59 13.26 -18.59
C ASP A 99 -6.39 14.08 -19.13
N VAL A 100 -5.87 15.03 -18.37
CA VAL A 100 -4.69 15.85 -18.72
C VAL A 100 -3.63 15.75 -17.63
N LEU A 101 -2.37 15.51 -18.00
CA LEU A 101 -1.30 15.37 -17.01
C LEU A 101 -0.93 16.71 -16.38
N ASP A 102 -1.01 16.76 -15.06
CA ASP A 102 -0.59 17.88 -14.23
C ASP A 102 0.62 17.49 -13.33
N GLU A 103 1.18 18.43 -12.56
CA GLU A 103 2.42 18.20 -11.80
C GLU A 103 2.23 17.19 -10.65
N GLU A 104 1.04 17.18 -10.06
CA GLU A 104 0.63 16.33 -8.94
C GLU A 104 0.30 14.89 -9.34
N ASP A 105 0.11 14.64 -10.63
CA ASP A 105 -0.29 13.33 -11.15
C ASP A 105 0.87 12.34 -11.15
N GLU A 106 0.55 11.07 -11.39
CA GLU A 106 1.51 9.99 -11.34
C GLU A 106 1.42 9.08 -12.54
N LEU A 107 2.56 8.75 -13.14
CA LEU A 107 2.70 7.56 -13.96
C LEU A 107 3.06 6.37 -13.06
N ALA A 108 2.24 5.32 -13.11
CA ALA A 108 2.43 4.08 -12.36
C ALA A 108 2.61 2.86 -13.28
N PHE A 109 3.58 2.01 -12.94
CA PHE A 109 3.79 0.68 -13.55
C PHE A 109 4.41 -0.28 -12.54
N MET A 110 4.33 -1.59 -12.77
CA MET A 110 4.97 -2.55 -11.86
C MET A 110 6.49 -2.56 -12.07
N LEU A 111 7.27 -2.47 -11.00
CA LEU A 111 8.73 -2.46 -11.08
C LEU A 111 9.29 -3.72 -11.77
N LYS A 112 8.63 -4.87 -11.60
CA LYS A 112 9.01 -6.12 -12.29
C LYS A 112 8.82 -6.10 -13.80
N ASP A 113 7.97 -5.22 -14.34
CA ASP A 113 7.77 -5.11 -15.79
C ASP A 113 8.79 -4.16 -16.42
N ALA A 114 9.54 -3.38 -15.63
CA ALA A 114 10.56 -2.49 -16.14
C ALA A 114 11.74 -3.28 -16.73
N GLY A 115 12.30 -2.80 -17.84
CA GLY A 115 13.33 -3.51 -18.60
C GLY A 115 14.66 -3.53 -17.87
N THR A 116 15.38 -4.64 -17.98
CA THR A 116 16.74 -4.79 -17.40
C THR A 116 17.83 -4.23 -18.31
N MET A 117 17.49 -3.88 -19.55
CA MET A 117 18.39 -3.38 -20.58
C MET A 117 17.94 -2.00 -21.03
N LYS A 118 18.91 -1.10 -21.15
CA LYS A 118 18.72 0.21 -21.78
C LYS A 118 18.57 0.03 -23.29
N ALA A 119 17.61 0.71 -23.90
CA ALA A 119 17.39 0.70 -25.34
C ALA A 119 18.56 1.34 -26.10
N SER A 120 18.91 0.75 -27.23
CA SER A 120 19.82 1.34 -28.20
C SER A 120 19.12 2.43 -29.02
N ALA A 121 19.90 3.30 -29.65
CA ALA A 121 19.37 4.33 -30.52
C ALA A 121 18.58 3.74 -31.71
N GLU A 122 19.01 2.59 -32.22
CA GLU A 122 18.32 1.87 -33.30
C GLU A 122 16.95 1.35 -32.85
N GLN A 123 16.85 0.81 -31.62
CA GLN A 123 15.58 0.35 -31.06
C GLN A 123 14.61 1.51 -30.87
N LEU A 124 15.09 2.62 -30.29
CA LEU A 124 14.30 3.84 -30.10
C LEU A 124 13.86 4.49 -31.43
N ALA A 125 14.63 4.33 -32.50
CA ALA A 125 14.27 4.84 -33.83
C ALA A 125 13.31 3.91 -34.60
N ALA A 126 13.25 2.63 -34.23
CA ALA A 126 12.41 1.63 -34.89
C ALA A 126 10.98 1.58 -34.34
N VAL A 127 10.76 2.05 -33.12
CA VAL A 127 9.43 2.06 -32.49
C VAL A 127 8.50 3.08 -33.17
N PRO A 128 7.26 2.71 -33.54
CA PRO A 128 6.28 3.68 -34.02
C PRO A 128 5.96 4.71 -32.92
N GLY A 129 5.94 5.98 -33.27
CA GLY A 129 5.64 7.08 -32.34
C GLY A 129 6.84 8.01 -32.09
N ILE A 130 6.72 8.85 -31.06
CA ILE A 130 7.74 9.81 -30.65
C ILE A 130 8.19 9.46 -29.23
N MET A 131 9.48 9.21 -29.05
CA MET A 131 10.07 9.01 -27.72
C MET A 131 10.02 10.34 -26.96
N ILE A 132 9.28 10.38 -25.85
CA ILE A 132 9.12 11.57 -25.02
C ILE A 132 10.07 11.56 -23.83
N ASN A 133 10.16 10.43 -23.12
CA ASN A 133 11.01 10.32 -21.94
C ASN A 133 11.57 8.90 -21.74
N GLU A 134 12.78 8.83 -21.18
CA GLU A 134 13.34 7.62 -20.59
C GLU A 134 13.18 7.71 -19.07
N VAL A 135 12.61 6.68 -18.47
CA VAL A 135 12.49 6.51 -17.02
C VAL A 135 13.55 5.51 -16.58
N GLU A 136 14.49 5.96 -15.77
CA GLU A 136 15.48 5.12 -15.10
C GLU A 136 15.12 4.97 -13.62
N VAL A 137 14.90 3.74 -13.17
CA VAL A 137 14.65 3.42 -11.76
C VAL A 137 15.93 2.82 -11.18
N GLU A 138 16.61 3.60 -10.34
CA GLU A 138 17.84 3.17 -9.66
C GLU A 138 17.52 2.24 -8.47
N LEU A 139 18.08 1.04 -8.48
CA LEU A 139 17.89 0.01 -7.45
C LEU A 139 19.14 -0.23 -6.60
N GLY A 140 20.08 0.73 -6.63
CA GLY A 140 21.36 0.68 -5.94
C GLY A 140 22.49 0.26 -6.88
N ASP A 141 22.66 -1.04 -7.10
CA ASP A 141 23.75 -1.59 -7.93
C ASP A 141 23.37 -1.82 -9.39
N HIS A 142 22.09 -1.68 -9.72
CA HIS A 142 21.55 -1.78 -11.07
C HIS A 142 20.37 -0.83 -11.26
N SER A 143 19.96 -0.66 -12.51
CA SER A 143 18.82 0.17 -12.90
C SER A 143 17.81 -0.65 -13.70
N ARG A 144 16.60 -0.12 -13.74
CA ARG A 144 15.51 -0.56 -14.62
C ARG A 144 15.09 0.58 -15.54
N TYR A 145 14.66 0.24 -16.75
CA TYR A 145 14.37 1.21 -17.79
C TYR A 145 12.95 1.04 -18.32
N ALA A 146 12.28 2.16 -18.54
CA ALA A 146 11.01 2.24 -19.26
C ALA A 146 11.00 3.48 -20.17
N TYR A 147 10.23 3.43 -21.24
CA TYR A 147 10.23 4.44 -22.30
C TYR A 147 8.81 4.91 -22.56
N ILE A 148 8.58 6.22 -22.46
CA ILE A 148 7.28 6.82 -22.75
C ILE A 148 7.26 7.25 -24.22
N VAL A 149 6.33 6.68 -24.99
CA VAL A 149 6.23 6.90 -26.44
C VAL A 149 4.85 7.47 -26.78
N GLU A 150 4.82 8.67 -27.35
CA GLU A 150 3.60 9.34 -27.85
C GLU A 150 3.21 8.81 -29.23
N GLY A 151 1.90 8.71 -29.48
CA GLY A 151 1.36 8.29 -30.78
C GLY A 151 1.60 6.81 -31.10
N ASN A 152 1.97 6.01 -30.11
CA ASN A 152 2.04 4.55 -30.19
C ASN A 152 0.75 3.97 -29.57
N ASP A 153 0.04 3.14 -30.33
CA ASP A 153 -1.23 2.53 -29.93
C ASP A 153 -1.08 1.13 -29.32
N SER A 154 0.15 0.62 -29.21
CA SER A 154 0.40 -0.69 -28.60
C SER A 154 0.14 -0.63 -27.10
N ARG A 155 -0.58 -1.63 -26.59
CA ARG A 155 -0.94 -1.75 -25.17
C ARG A 155 -0.70 -3.17 -24.70
N SER A 156 -0.33 -3.31 -23.42
CA SER A 156 -0.30 -4.61 -22.76
C SER A 156 -1.71 -5.00 -22.33
N GLU A 157 -2.10 -6.26 -22.58
CA GLU A 157 -3.38 -6.82 -22.10
C GLU A 157 -3.30 -7.27 -20.63
N LYS A 158 -2.11 -7.25 -20.02
CA LYS A 158 -1.90 -7.70 -18.66
C LYS A 158 -2.52 -6.71 -17.67
N ARG A 159 -3.30 -7.24 -16.73
CA ARG A 159 -3.94 -6.51 -15.63
C ARG A 159 -3.63 -7.21 -14.31
N TYR A 160 -3.24 -6.42 -13.31
CA TYR A 160 -2.85 -6.91 -11.99
C TYR A 160 -3.97 -6.90 -10.97
N THR A 161 -5.01 -6.11 -11.23
CA THR A 161 -6.11 -5.90 -10.30
C THR A 161 -7.38 -5.55 -11.03
N HIS A 162 -8.49 -5.88 -10.39
CA HIS A 162 -9.83 -5.52 -10.81
C HIS A 162 -10.77 -5.55 -9.60
N PHE A 163 -11.63 -4.55 -9.51
CA PHE A 163 -12.78 -4.56 -8.62
C PHE A 163 -14.06 -4.68 -9.44
N ASP A 164 -14.80 -5.77 -9.20
CA ASP A 164 -16.16 -5.94 -9.68
C ASP A 164 -17.13 -5.35 -8.66
N LYS A 165 -17.69 -4.18 -8.98
CA LYS A 165 -18.64 -3.47 -8.12
C LYS A 165 -19.96 -4.21 -7.94
N GLU A 166 -20.38 -5.01 -8.92
CA GLU A 166 -21.67 -5.71 -8.84
C GLU A 166 -21.59 -6.88 -7.86
N THR A 167 -20.47 -7.60 -7.87
CA THR A 167 -20.27 -8.77 -7.00
C THR A 167 -19.54 -8.43 -5.70
N GLY A 168 -18.89 -7.27 -5.60
CA GLY A 168 -18.04 -6.90 -4.48
C GLY A 168 -16.70 -7.65 -4.47
N LEU A 169 -16.28 -8.25 -5.59
CA LEU A 169 -15.05 -9.02 -5.66
C LEU A 169 -13.87 -8.14 -6.07
N ILE A 170 -12.89 -8.00 -5.18
CA ILE A 170 -11.56 -7.50 -5.52
C ILE A 170 -10.71 -8.72 -5.91
N LYS A 171 -10.16 -8.70 -7.14
CA LYS A 171 -9.30 -9.76 -7.68
C LYS A 171 -7.96 -9.15 -8.08
N THR A 172 -6.87 -9.71 -7.57
CA THR A 172 -5.52 -9.40 -8.02
C THR A 172 -4.82 -10.67 -8.48
N SER A 173 -3.58 -10.54 -8.99
CA SER A 173 -2.73 -11.69 -9.28
C SER A 173 -2.17 -12.37 -8.03
N ALA A 174 -2.19 -11.74 -6.85
CA ALA A 174 -1.70 -12.32 -5.61
C ALA A 174 -2.80 -12.70 -4.62
N TYR A 175 -3.97 -12.05 -4.66
CA TYR A 175 -5.05 -12.31 -3.71
C TYR A 175 -6.43 -12.01 -4.30
N SER A 176 -7.47 -12.44 -3.58
CA SER A 176 -8.83 -11.94 -3.78
C SER A 176 -9.46 -11.60 -2.44
N LEU A 177 -10.21 -10.50 -2.41
CA LEU A 177 -10.95 -10.05 -1.24
C LEU A 177 -12.42 -9.86 -1.64
N GLN A 178 -13.31 -10.58 -0.97
CA GLN A 178 -14.75 -10.37 -1.06
C GLN A 178 -15.16 -9.26 -0.11
N VAL A 179 -15.88 -8.27 -0.62
CA VAL A 179 -16.57 -7.26 0.18
C VAL A 179 -18.07 -7.29 -0.07
N ASP A 180 -18.84 -6.64 0.79
CA ASP A 180 -20.23 -6.30 0.47
C ASP A 180 -20.23 -5.19 -0.60
N PRO A 181 -20.87 -5.40 -1.77
CA PRO A 181 -20.91 -4.39 -2.84
C PRO A 181 -21.58 -3.08 -2.41
N ASP A 182 -22.44 -3.13 -1.39
CA ASP A 182 -23.12 -1.96 -0.83
C ASP A 182 -22.40 -1.40 0.41
N ASN A 183 -21.30 -2.03 0.86
CA ASN A 183 -20.54 -1.58 2.03
C ASN A 183 -19.09 -2.10 2.01
N LEU A 184 -18.16 -1.30 1.46
CA LEU A 184 -16.73 -1.65 1.33
C LEU A 184 -16.03 -1.93 2.69
N LEU A 185 -16.66 -1.53 3.81
CA LEU A 185 -16.17 -1.81 5.17
C LEU A 185 -16.59 -3.20 5.69
N GLN A 186 -17.39 -3.96 4.94
CA GLN A 186 -17.75 -5.35 5.25
C GLN A 186 -16.89 -6.30 4.42
N TRP A 187 -15.94 -6.96 5.08
CA TRP A 187 -15.06 -7.92 4.43
C TRP A 187 -15.53 -9.33 4.73
N GLY A 188 -15.48 -10.17 3.72
CA GLY A 188 -15.62 -11.62 3.79
C GLY A 188 -14.31 -12.31 3.42
N ASP A 189 -14.39 -13.31 2.54
CA ASP A 189 -13.25 -14.16 2.18
C ASP A 189 -12.07 -13.34 1.62
N PHE A 190 -10.92 -13.47 2.28
CA PHE A 190 -9.62 -13.00 1.81
C PHE A 190 -8.76 -14.22 1.47
N MET A 191 -8.63 -14.54 0.19
CA MET A 191 -7.81 -15.64 -0.30
C MET A 191 -6.49 -15.11 -0.84
N TYR A 192 -5.38 -15.82 -0.60
CA TYR A 192 -4.06 -15.45 -1.14
C TYR A 192 -3.45 -16.61 -1.92
N GLU A 193 -2.86 -16.30 -3.07
CA GLU A 193 -2.26 -17.29 -3.96
C GLU A 193 -1.00 -17.88 -3.32
N GLY A 194 -0.96 -19.22 -3.21
CA GLY A 194 0.15 -19.93 -2.58
C GLY A 194 0.06 -20.05 -1.05
N PHE A 195 -0.98 -19.51 -0.40
CA PHE A 195 -1.23 -19.78 1.01
C PHE A 195 -1.61 -21.25 1.21
N THR A 196 -0.81 -21.98 2.00
CA THR A 196 -0.82 -23.46 2.02
C THR A 196 -2.18 -24.04 2.44
N ALA A 197 -2.88 -23.37 3.36
CA ALA A 197 -4.15 -23.85 3.88
C ALA A 197 -5.32 -23.71 2.87
N ASN A 198 -5.14 -22.98 1.77
CA ASN A 198 -6.15 -22.72 0.74
C ASN A 198 -7.53 -22.37 1.31
N LYS A 199 -7.54 -21.43 2.25
CA LYS A 199 -8.73 -20.93 2.95
C LYS A 199 -8.60 -19.42 3.15
N SER A 200 -9.67 -18.78 3.60
CA SER A 200 -9.61 -17.37 3.94
C SER A 200 -8.56 -17.11 5.02
N ILE A 201 -7.82 -16.02 4.86
CA ILE A 201 -6.82 -15.52 5.82
C ILE A 201 -7.51 -14.73 6.92
N LEU A 202 -8.58 -14.01 6.57
CA LEU A 202 -9.36 -13.17 7.47
C LEU A 202 -10.77 -13.72 7.62
N ASP A 203 -11.30 -13.66 8.82
CA ASP A 203 -12.75 -13.81 9.03
C ASP A 203 -13.44 -12.50 8.64
N THR A 204 -12.98 -11.37 9.20
CA THR A 204 -13.52 -10.05 8.84
C THR A 204 -12.64 -8.90 9.32
N MET A 205 -12.89 -7.70 8.80
CA MET A 205 -12.40 -6.43 9.34
C MET A 205 -13.47 -5.81 10.26
N LYS A 206 -13.09 -5.43 11.48
CA LYS A 206 -13.99 -4.81 12.47
C LYS A 206 -13.56 -3.38 12.74
N LEU A 207 -14.45 -2.45 12.40
CA LEU A 207 -14.46 -1.04 12.73
C LEU A 207 -15.50 -0.79 13.84
N ARG A 208 -15.09 -0.13 14.91
CA ARG A 208 -15.98 0.32 15.99
C ARG A 208 -15.79 1.80 16.24
N VAL A 209 -16.89 2.53 16.29
CA VAL A 209 -16.91 3.93 16.72
C VAL A 209 -17.62 4.02 18.06
N ASN A 210 -16.85 4.34 19.10
CA ASN A 210 -17.31 4.47 20.47
C ASN A 210 -17.55 5.94 20.79
N ALA A 211 -18.71 6.30 21.33
CA ALA A 211 -18.96 7.67 21.80
C ALA A 211 -19.68 7.72 23.15
N LYS A 212 -19.54 8.86 23.86
CA LYS A 212 -20.30 9.16 25.08
C LYS A 212 -20.91 10.55 25.04
N LEU A 213 -22.15 10.66 25.53
CA LEU A 213 -22.82 11.91 25.86
C LEU A 213 -23.17 11.88 27.36
N GLY A 214 -22.32 12.49 28.19
CA GLY A 214 -22.41 12.36 29.64
C GLY A 214 -22.21 10.90 30.08
N PHE A 215 -23.22 10.30 30.73
CA PHE A 215 -23.17 8.90 31.17
C PHE A 215 -23.65 7.91 30.11
N ILE A 216 -24.25 8.38 29.01
CA ILE A 216 -24.78 7.52 27.95
C ILE A 216 -23.62 7.11 27.02
N LYS A 217 -23.42 5.80 26.82
CA LYS A 217 -22.43 5.24 25.90
C LYS A 217 -23.14 4.58 24.72
N ALA A 218 -22.59 4.76 23.52
CA ALA A 218 -22.99 4.03 22.32
C ALA A 218 -21.77 3.54 21.54
N THR A 219 -21.96 2.46 20.78
CA THR A 219 -20.96 1.92 19.86
C THR A 219 -21.65 1.63 18.53
N VAL A 220 -21.06 2.11 17.44
CA VAL A 220 -21.48 1.81 16.06
C VAL A 220 -20.47 0.83 15.46
N HIS A 221 -20.96 -0.19 14.76
CA HIS A 221 -20.15 -1.21 14.07
C HIS A 221 -20.20 -1.01 12.56
N ASN A 222 -19.27 -1.60 11.80
CA ASN A 222 -19.19 -1.50 10.31
C ASN A 222 -20.55 -1.59 9.63
N LYS A 223 -21.41 -2.52 10.08
CA LYS A 223 -22.71 -2.82 9.44
C LYS A 223 -23.71 -1.67 9.53
N PHE A 224 -23.50 -0.79 10.51
CA PHE A 224 -24.34 0.36 10.79
C PHE A 224 -23.65 1.67 10.42
N ILE A 225 -22.52 1.61 9.71
CA ILE A 225 -21.89 2.76 9.09
C ILE A 225 -22.36 2.79 7.63
N PRO A 226 -23.26 3.72 7.26
CA PRO A 226 -23.53 4.01 5.87
C PRO A 226 -22.22 4.29 5.15
N SER A 227 -21.94 3.51 4.11
CA SER A 227 -20.86 3.80 3.18
C SER A 227 -21.34 3.55 1.76
N ASP A 228 -20.92 4.42 0.85
CA ASP A 228 -21.31 4.37 -0.55
C ASP A 228 -20.04 4.34 -1.41
N ILE A 229 -19.96 3.40 -2.34
CA ILE A 229 -18.91 3.41 -3.38
C ILE A 229 -19.34 4.40 -4.47
N VAL A 230 -18.71 5.57 -4.49
CA VAL A 230 -19.09 6.69 -5.34
C VAL A 230 -18.42 6.64 -6.72
N ALA A 231 -17.17 6.15 -6.81
CA ALA A 231 -16.45 5.98 -8.06
C ALA A 231 -15.47 4.81 -8.04
N VAL A 232 -15.15 4.27 -9.21
CA VAL A 232 -14.18 3.18 -9.39
C VAL A 232 -13.37 3.42 -10.66
N LYS A 233 -12.04 3.35 -10.55
CA LYS A 233 -11.12 3.31 -11.69
C LYS A 233 -10.35 1.99 -11.68
N ASN A 234 -10.73 1.08 -12.57
CA ASN A 234 -10.07 -0.21 -12.78
C ASN A 234 -8.88 -0.07 -13.75
N GLY A 235 -7.72 0.32 -13.22
CA GLY A 235 -6.46 0.40 -13.96
C GLY A 235 -5.75 -0.96 -14.12
N PRO A 236 -4.82 -1.09 -15.07
CA PRO A 236 -4.04 -2.32 -15.24
C PRO A 236 -3.01 -2.56 -14.12
N VAL A 237 -2.56 -1.53 -13.40
CA VAL A 237 -1.54 -1.61 -12.33
C VAL A 237 -2.17 -1.57 -10.95
N ARG A 238 -3.10 -0.62 -10.74
CA ARG A 238 -3.84 -0.45 -9.49
C ARG A 238 -5.30 -0.05 -9.75
N THR A 239 -6.18 -0.49 -8.85
CA THR A 239 -7.59 -0.10 -8.83
C THR A 239 -7.78 0.95 -7.74
N ILE A 240 -8.50 2.02 -8.07
CA ILE A 240 -8.87 3.09 -7.15
C ILE A 240 -10.38 3.00 -6.92
N ILE A 241 -10.80 2.91 -5.66
CA ILE A 241 -12.21 2.85 -5.25
C ILE A 241 -12.47 4.03 -4.33
N GLU A 242 -13.25 5.00 -4.79
CA GLU A 242 -13.67 6.14 -3.98
C GLU A 242 -14.92 5.74 -3.20
N MET A 243 -14.89 5.96 -1.88
CA MET A 243 -16.01 5.72 -1.00
C MET A 243 -16.26 6.90 -0.08
N ASP A 244 -17.53 7.16 0.23
CA ASP A 244 -17.94 8.05 1.30
C ASP A 244 -18.50 7.25 2.46
N ALA A 245 -18.32 7.76 3.68
CA ALA A 245 -18.94 7.22 4.88
C ALA A 245 -19.40 8.35 5.80
N SER A 246 -20.58 8.21 6.39
CA SER A 246 -21.08 9.14 7.39
C SER A 246 -21.52 8.41 8.65
N ILE A 247 -21.11 8.91 9.81
CA ILE A 247 -21.36 8.24 11.09
C ILE A 247 -22.18 9.18 11.97
N GLY A 248 -23.41 8.76 12.24
CA GLY A 248 -24.29 9.36 13.25
C GLY A 248 -24.36 8.47 14.49
N ILE A 249 -24.22 9.06 15.68
CA ILE A 249 -24.33 8.35 16.95
C ILE A 249 -25.03 9.23 17.98
N LEU A 250 -25.95 8.64 18.76
CA LEU A 250 -26.76 9.36 19.75
C LEU A 250 -27.52 10.57 19.17
N GLY A 251 -27.92 10.50 17.89
CA GLY A 251 -28.62 11.58 17.18
C GLY A 251 -27.72 12.75 16.73
N VAL A 252 -26.40 12.62 16.90
CA VAL A 252 -25.40 13.61 16.49
C VAL A 252 -24.62 13.07 15.30
N ASN A 253 -24.43 13.86 14.25
CA ASN A 253 -23.49 13.54 13.18
C ASN A 253 -22.07 13.81 13.69
N VAL A 254 -21.24 12.76 13.77
CA VAL A 254 -19.93 12.82 14.42
C VAL A 254 -18.78 12.76 13.44
N ILE A 255 -18.94 12.06 12.32
CA ILE A 255 -17.88 11.87 11.34
C ILE A 255 -18.50 11.94 9.95
N GLN A 256 -17.93 12.78 9.10
CA GLN A 256 -18.05 12.70 7.66
C GLN A 256 -16.68 12.29 7.14
N ALA A 257 -16.60 11.15 6.49
CA ALA A 257 -15.35 10.61 5.99
C ALA A 257 -15.50 10.24 4.51
N GLY A 258 -14.39 10.22 3.81
CA GLY A 258 -14.27 9.50 2.57
C GLY A 258 -12.92 8.83 2.49
N ALA A 259 -12.78 7.92 1.53
CA ALA A 259 -11.54 7.18 1.31
C ALA A 259 -11.34 6.90 -0.17
N SER A 260 -10.10 7.02 -0.61
CA SER A 260 -9.65 6.59 -1.94
C SER A 260 -8.88 5.29 -1.76
N VAL A 261 -9.60 4.18 -1.76
CA VAL A 261 -9.05 2.84 -1.50
C VAL A 261 -8.21 2.40 -2.67
N LEU A 262 -6.96 2.02 -2.40
CA LEU A 262 -5.99 1.62 -3.40
C LEU A 262 -5.71 0.13 -3.32
N ILE A 263 -5.98 -0.56 -4.42
CA ILE A 263 -5.72 -2.00 -4.57
C ILE A 263 -4.59 -2.16 -5.59
N THR A 264 -3.43 -2.65 -5.15
CA THR A 264 -2.35 -3.08 -6.05
C THR A 264 -2.28 -4.60 -6.10
N GLU A 265 -1.38 -5.17 -6.91
CA GLU A 265 -1.17 -6.62 -6.98
C GLU A 265 -1.11 -7.28 -5.60
N ASN A 266 -0.38 -6.69 -4.65
CA ASN A 266 -0.13 -7.29 -3.35
C ASN A 266 -0.37 -6.36 -2.14
N SER A 267 -1.10 -5.27 -2.32
CA SER A 267 -1.46 -4.39 -1.22
C SER A 267 -2.91 -3.92 -1.30
N THR A 268 -3.47 -3.63 -0.12
CA THR A 268 -4.76 -3.00 0.09
C THR A 268 -4.53 -1.80 1.00
N GLN A 269 -4.87 -0.60 0.54
CA GLN A 269 -4.65 0.63 1.30
C GLN A 269 -5.98 1.39 1.43
N PHE A 270 -6.27 1.89 2.63
CA PHE A 270 -7.41 2.76 2.90
C PHE A 270 -6.94 4.14 3.36
N PRO A 271 -6.43 5.00 2.45
CA PRO A 271 -6.29 6.42 2.72
C PRO A 271 -7.66 7.03 3.04
N VAL A 272 -7.84 7.49 4.28
CA VAL A 272 -9.10 8.09 4.75
C VAL A 272 -8.88 9.56 5.05
N PHE A 273 -9.81 10.40 4.59
CA PHE A 273 -9.96 11.77 5.06
C PHE A 273 -11.20 11.88 5.94
N VAL A 274 -11.09 12.65 7.02
CA VAL A 274 -12.12 12.74 8.05
C VAL A 274 -12.39 14.20 8.39
N THR A 275 -13.66 14.58 8.37
CA THR A 275 -14.18 15.83 8.92
C THR A 275 -15.02 15.50 10.15
N ILE A 276 -14.70 16.17 11.26
CA ILE A 276 -15.49 16.06 12.50
C ILE A 276 -16.34 17.33 12.65
N PRO A 277 -17.67 17.25 12.49
CA PRO A 277 -18.52 18.44 12.57
C PRO A 277 -18.51 19.06 13.97
N LYS A 278 -18.66 20.39 14.07
CA LYS A 278 -18.74 21.11 15.35
C LYS A 278 -19.80 20.54 16.30
N ALA A 279 -20.90 20.00 15.78
CA ALA A 279 -21.93 19.37 16.59
C ALA A 279 -21.41 18.19 17.43
N ALA A 280 -20.34 17.51 16.99
CA ALA A 280 -19.70 16.43 17.74
C ALA A 280 -19.08 16.89 19.07
N SER A 281 -18.86 18.20 19.27
CA SER A 281 -18.28 18.74 20.51
C SER A 281 -19.16 18.55 21.74
N VAL A 282 -20.43 18.16 21.57
CA VAL A 282 -21.31 17.79 22.70
C VAL A 282 -20.93 16.43 23.30
N LEU A 283 -20.20 15.60 22.56
CA LEU A 283 -19.71 14.32 23.05
C LEU A 283 -18.57 14.54 24.03
N SER A 284 -18.61 13.82 25.15
CA SER A 284 -17.54 13.81 26.14
C SER A 284 -16.46 12.77 25.83
N TYR A 285 -16.64 11.95 24.80
CA TYR A 285 -15.70 10.92 24.36
C TYR A 285 -16.04 10.47 22.93
N LEU A 286 -15.02 10.30 22.10
CA LEU A 286 -15.09 9.69 20.77
C LEU A 286 -13.80 8.89 20.53
N ASP A 287 -13.95 7.66 20.04
CA ASP A 287 -12.85 6.73 19.80
C ASP A 287 -13.19 5.81 18.62
N ILE A 288 -12.20 5.50 17.79
CA ILE A 288 -12.34 4.69 16.59
C ILE A 288 -11.34 3.54 16.67
N GLU A 289 -11.86 2.32 16.70
CA GLU A 289 -11.06 1.09 16.73
C GLU A 289 -11.18 0.36 15.40
N VAL A 290 -10.04 -0.03 14.83
CA VAL A 290 -9.95 -0.93 13.68
C VAL A 290 -9.22 -2.20 14.10
N SER A 291 -9.75 -3.36 13.75
CA SER A 291 -9.11 -4.65 14.02
C SER A 291 -9.36 -5.62 12.87
N LEU A 292 -8.35 -6.42 12.56
CA LEU A 292 -8.44 -7.50 11.60
C LEU A 292 -8.58 -8.82 12.36
N ASP A 293 -9.64 -9.57 12.09
CA ASP A 293 -9.86 -10.88 12.69
C ASP A 293 -9.33 -11.95 11.75
N MET A 294 -8.26 -12.65 12.17
CA MET A 294 -7.60 -13.68 11.35
C MET A 294 -8.35 -15.01 11.48
N ASP A 295 -8.52 -15.75 10.39
CA ASP A 295 -9.15 -17.07 10.43
C ASP A 295 -8.19 -18.12 11.00
N ASN A 296 -8.24 -18.28 12.33
CA ASN A 296 -7.63 -19.34 13.14
C ASN A 296 -6.29 -19.86 12.56
N MET A 297 -5.28 -19.00 12.59
CA MET A 297 -3.94 -19.30 12.09
C MET A 297 -3.11 -19.98 13.18
N LYS A 298 -3.22 -21.31 13.24
CA LYS A 298 -2.43 -22.10 14.19
C LYS A 298 -0.94 -21.82 13.99
N ASN A 299 -0.26 -21.46 15.07
CA ASN A 299 1.16 -21.11 15.09
C ASN A 299 1.53 -19.78 14.43
N ALA A 300 0.57 -18.93 14.04
CA ALA A 300 0.88 -17.60 13.58
C ALA A 300 1.67 -16.83 14.65
N ARG A 301 2.68 -16.10 14.19
CA ARG A 301 3.59 -15.31 15.00
C ARG A 301 3.32 -13.84 14.73
N TYR A 302 2.94 -13.09 15.76
CA TYR A 302 2.70 -11.65 15.61
C TYR A 302 3.77 -10.83 16.31
N ARG A 303 3.92 -9.59 15.83
CA ARG A 303 4.78 -8.57 16.42
C ARG A 303 4.22 -7.18 16.15
N THR A 304 4.41 -6.26 17.08
CA THR A 304 4.14 -4.83 16.89
C THR A 304 5.43 -4.04 17.10
N GLU A 305 5.35 -2.73 16.90
CA GLU A 305 6.42 -1.81 17.26
C GLU A 305 6.81 -1.88 18.75
N LEU A 306 5.81 -1.95 19.64
CA LEU A 306 6.03 -1.98 21.09
C LEU A 306 6.52 -3.34 21.58
N GLY A 307 6.30 -4.39 20.80
CA GLY A 307 6.77 -5.73 21.06
C GLY A 307 5.73 -6.78 20.68
N PRO A 308 5.89 -8.02 21.17
CA PRO A 308 7.02 -8.54 21.93
C PRO A 308 8.32 -8.60 21.10
N LYS A 309 9.49 -8.54 21.76
CA LYS A 309 10.80 -8.63 21.06
C LYS A 309 10.99 -9.95 20.32
N GLU A 310 10.49 -11.03 20.92
CA GLU A 310 10.36 -12.34 20.29
C GLU A 310 8.89 -12.55 19.87
N PRO A 311 8.62 -13.01 18.64
CA PRO A 311 7.23 -13.19 18.19
C PRO A 311 6.46 -14.20 19.05
N VAL A 312 5.23 -13.85 19.44
CA VAL A 312 4.37 -14.71 20.26
C VAL A 312 3.38 -15.47 19.39
N LEU A 313 3.06 -16.71 19.80
CA LEU A 313 2.13 -17.59 19.10
C LEU A 313 0.67 -17.18 19.35
N GLN A 314 -0.15 -17.13 18.30
CA GLN A 314 -1.58 -16.89 18.41
C GLN A 314 -2.26 -17.89 19.37
N GLY A 315 -3.00 -17.39 20.36
CA GLY A 315 -3.72 -18.21 21.35
C GLY A 315 -2.85 -18.87 22.43
N GLY A 316 -1.52 -18.72 22.38
CA GLY A 316 -0.60 -19.38 23.30
C GLY A 316 -0.47 -18.72 24.68
N GLY A 317 -0.95 -17.49 24.83
CA GLY A 317 -0.65 -16.64 25.99
C GLY A 317 0.83 -16.24 26.03
N GLY A 318 1.16 -15.15 26.73
CA GLY A 318 2.56 -14.75 26.99
C GLY A 318 3.01 -13.41 26.41
N ALA A 319 2.17 -12.70 25.66
CA ALA A 319 2.38 -11.28 25.39
C ALA A 319 1.64 -10.44 26.45
N ASP A 320 2.27 -9.38 26.96
CA ASP A 320 1.54 -8.34 27.68
C ASP A 320 0.60 -7.66 26.67
N PRO A 321 -0.72 -7.55 26.92
CA PRO A 321 -1.64 -6.85 26.03
C PRO A 321 -1.18 -5.44 25.65
N LYS A 322 -0.39 -4.77 26.49
CA LYS A 322 0.19 -3.45 26.19
C LYS A 322 1.21 -3.49 25.06
N ASP A 323 1.97 -4.58 24.95
CA ASP A 323 2.95 -4.77 23.87
C ASP A 323 2.27 -5.01 22.52
N LEU A 324 0.96 -5.29 22.51
CA LEU A 324 0.17 -5.52 21.29
C LEU A 324 -0.62 -4.30 20.84
N LYS A 325 -0.50 -3.20 21.59
CA LYS A 325 -1.18 -1.96 21.25
C LYS A 325 -0.54 -1.37 19.99
N VAL A 326 -1.38 -1.08 19.01
CA VAL A 326 -1.03 -0.32 17.81
C VAL A 326 -1.81 0.99 17.87
N ASP A 327 -1.12 2.10 17.68
CA ASP A 327 -1.71 3.43 17.63
C ASP A 327 -0.96 4.31 16.62
N LEU A 328 -1.28 5.61 16.56
CA LEU A 328 -0.71 6.52 15.57
C LEU A 328 0.76 6.89 15.86
N GLU A 329 1.28 6.54 17.03
CA GLU A 329 2.69 6.72 17.40
C GLU A 329 3.48 5.40 17.26
N HIS A 330 2.81 4.27 17.50
CA HIS A 330 3.36 2.92 17.40
C HIS A 330 2.55 2.09 16.41
N ASN A 331 2.93 2.17 15.14
CA ASN A 331 1.92 2.16 14.10
C ASN A 331 1.98 0.99 13.13
N TRP A 332 2.78 -0.01 13.43
CA TRP A 332 2.84 -1.21 12.62
C TRP A 332 2.61 -2.47 13.43
N LEU A 333 2.04 -3.46 12.75
CA LEU A 333 2.00 -4.84 13.19
C LEU A 333 2.45 -5.73 12.05
N SER A 334 3.05 -6.85 12.38
CA SER A 334 3.32 -7.92 11.45
C SER A 334 2.77 -9.24 11.98
N LEU A 335 2.40 -10.10 11.06
CA LEU A 335 2.01 -11.47 11.34
C LEU A 335 2.68 -12.38 10.30
N SER A 336 3.30 -13.45 10.79
CA SER A 336 3.80 -14.53 9.95
C SER A 336 3.00 -15.79 10.21
N SER A 337 2.37 -16.34 9.17
CA SER A 337 1.57 -17.57 9.32
C SER A 337 2.43 -18.81 9.51
N ASN A 338 3.69 -18.78 9.03
CA ASN A 338 4.53 -19.95 8.77
C ASN A 338 3.96 -20.93 7.70
N ASP A 339 2.96 -20.50 6.92
CA ASP A 339 2.25 -21.30 5.93
C ASP A 339 2.27 -20.63 4.53
N ASN A 340 3.42 -20.05 4.15
CA ASN A 340 3.66 -19.29 2.90
C ASN A 340 2.83 -18.00 2.76
N TRP A 341 2.48 -17.37 3.87
CA TRP A 341 1.88 -16.03 3.86
C TRP A 341 2.28 -15.22 5.08
N ASP A 342 2.72 -13.99 4.85
CA ASP A 342 3.06 -13.03 5.91
C ASP A 342 2.41 -11.69 5.57
N ILE A 343 2.11 -10.89 6.59
CA ILE A 343 1.58 -9.54 6.45
C ILE A 343 2.35 -8.57 7.33
N ILE A 344 2.49 -7.34 6.82
CA ILE A 344 2.79 -6.15 7.59
C ILE A 344 1.69 -5.12 7.33
N ALA A 345 1.15 -4.53 8.39
CA ALA A 345 0.14 -3.49 8.31
C ALA A 345 0.64 -2.23 9.01
N PHE A 346 0.32 -1.08 8.44
CA PHE A 346 0.74 0.23 8.91
C PHE A 346 -0.46 1.14 9.13
N PHE A 347 -0.42 1.95 10.17
CA PHE A 347 -1.46 2.91 10.57
C PHE A 347 -0.86 4.32 10.61
N ASN A 348 -0.79 4.97 9.45
CA ASN A 348 -0.15 6.28 9.35
C ASN A 348 -1.18 7.42 9.48
N ARG A 349 -0.73 8.57 9.98
CA ARG A 349 -1.44 9.86 9.84
C ARG A 349 -0.51 10.89 9.23
N ASN A 350 -1.09 11.84 8.49
CA ASN A 350 -0.38 13.08 8.19
C ASN A 350 -0.25 13.89 9.49
N LYS A 351 0.99 14.15 9.92
CA LYS A 351 1.27 14.90 11.16
C LYS A 351 0.93 16.37 11.04
N ASP A 352 0.88 16.89 9.82
CA ASP A 352 0.53 18.29 9.52
C ASP A 352 -0.98 18.53 9.57
N ILE A 353 -1.77 17.45 9.51
CA ILE A 353 -3.22 17.50 9.71
C ILE A 353 -3.49 17.40 11.22
N THR A 354 -3.70 18.55 11.84
CA THR A 354 -4.28 18.62 13.18
C THR A 354 -5.77 18.33 13.07
N LEU A 355 -6.20 17.15 13.53
CA LEU A 355 -7.63 16.89 13.74
C LEU A 355 -8.13 17.91 14.77
N THR A 356 -9.00 18.82 14.32
CA THR A 356 -9.55 19.91 15.11
C THR A 356 -10.61 19.36 16.06
N LEU A 357 -10.14 18.70 17.11
CA LEU A 357 -10.94 18.35 18.27
C LEU A 357 -10.17 18.76 19.52
N GLU A 358 -10.11 20.07 19.73
CA GLU A 358 -9.84 20.64 21.06
C GLU A 358 -11.10 20.48 21.91
N ALA A 359 -11.33 19.26 22.40
CA ALA A 359 -12.18 19.01 23.55
C ALA A 359 -11.52 17.92 24.40
N LEU A 360 -10.60 18.35 25.26
CA LEU A 360 -10.26 17.68 26.51
C LEU A 360 -11.07 18.32 27.65
#